data_AF-A0A540NSG8-F1
#
_entry.id   AF-A0A540NSG8-F1
#
_cell.length_a   1.000
_cell.length_b   1.000
_cell.length_c   1.000
_cell.angle_alpha   90.00
_cell.angle_beta   90.00
_cell.angle_gamma   90.00
#
_symmetry.space_group_name_H-M   'P 1'
#
loop_
_entity.id
_entity.type
_entity.pdbx_description
1 polymer ?
#
loop_
_entity_poly.entity_id
_entity_poly.type
_entity_poly.pdbx_seq_one_letter_code
_entity_poly.pdbx_strand_id
1 'polypeptide(L)' 'MASAKVQRIMTQPIGFDEYMNLVLDEAEEVSIKKKTRKSLGRILLKGDNITLMMST' A
#
# COMPACT_ATOMS: atom_id res chain seq x y z
N MET A 1 -17.95 13.61 -10.31
CA MET A 1 -17.57 12.93 -9.05
C MET A 1 -16.42 11.96 -9.35
N ALA A 2 -15.20 12.26 -8.91
CA ALA A 2 -14.06 11.36 -9.11
C ALA A 2 -14.23 10.13 -8.21
N SER A 3 -14.28 8.92 -8.79
CA SER A 3 -14.30 7.68 -8.00
C SER A 3 -12.95 7.55 -7.29
N ALA A 4 -12.93 7.71 -5.96
CA ALA A 4 -11.71 7.52 -5.17
C ALA A 4 -11.15 6.12 -5.46
N LYS A 5 -9.91 6.06 -5.99
CA LYS A 5 -9.23 4.80 -6.34
C LYS A 5 -8.68 4.16 -5.06
N VAL A 6 -9.53 3.46 -4.32
CA VAL A 6 -9.09 2.65 -3.17
C VAL A 6 -8.36 1.41 -3.68
N GLN A 7 -7.11 1.25 -3.25
CA GLN A 7 -6.25 0.11 -3.58
C GLN A 7 -5.72 -0.49 -2.28
N ARG A 8 -5.44 -1.80 -2.30
CA ARG A 8 -4.80 -2.48 -1.18
C ARG A 8 -3.35 -2.74 -1.53
N ILE A 9 -2.44 -2.41 -0.62
CA ILE A 9 -1.02 -2.71 -0.72
C ILE A 9 -0.74 -3.88 0.22
N MET A 10 -0.20 -4.99 -0.31
CA MET A 10 0.20 -6.17 0.46
C MET A 10 1.72 -6.26 0.48
N THR A 11 2.32 -6.26 1.66
CA THR A 11 3.77 -6.05 1.83
C THR A 11 4.29 -6.57 3.15
N GLN A 12 5.61 -6.79 3.23
CA GLN A 12 6.33 -6.85 4.49
C GLN A 12 7.00 -5.48 4.76
N PRO A 13 6.63 -4.76 5.82
CA PRO A 13 7.27 -3.48 6.15
C PRO A 13 8.69 -3.71 6.68
N ILE A 14 9.65 -2.94 6.15
CA ILE A 14 11.06 -2.94 6.58
C ILE A 14 11.29 -1.88 7.65
N GLY A 15 10.56 -0.77 7.60
CA GLY A 15 10.68 0.33 8.56
C GLY A 15 9.57 1.37 8.39
N PHE A 16 9.36 2.17 9.44
CA PHE A 16 8.37 3.25 9.48
C PHE A 16 8.93 4.47 10.23
N ASP A 17 8.34 5.63 10.01
CA ASP A 17 8.66 6.88 10.73
C ASP A 17 7.44 7.41 11.51
N GLU A 18 7.62 8.54 12.21
CA GLU A 18 6.58 9.25 12.96
C GLU A 18 5.42 9.78 12.12
N TYR A 19 5.62 9.89 10.81
CA TYR A 19 4.61 10.32 9.84
C TYR A 19 3.92 9.13 9.16
N MET A 20 4.19 7.90 9.61
CA MET A 20 3.66 6.65 9.04
C MET A 20 4.09 6.42 7.58
N ASN A 21 5.19 7.04 7.13
CA ASN A 21 5.79 6.64 5.86
C ASN A 21 6.42 5.25 6.05
N LEU A 22 6.18 4.34 5.11
CA LEU A 22 6.65 2.96 5.19
C LEU A 22 7.60 2.64 4.05
N VAL A 23 8.72 2.03 4.37
CA VAL A 23 9.53 1.32 3.38
C VAL A 23 9.03 -0.12 3.34
N LEU A 24 8.51 -0.52 2.18
CA LEU A 24 7.89 -1.82 1.96
C LEU A 24 8.75 -2.64 1.00
N ASP A 25 9.03 -3.90 1.35
CA ASP A 25 9.62 -4.85 0.40
C ASP A 25 8.56 -5.75 -0.23
N GLU A 26 8.89 -6.24 -1.44
CA GLU A 26 8.07 -7.19 -2.20
C GLU A 26 6.60 -6.73 -2.35
N ALA A 27 6.39 -5.43 -2.54
CA ALA A 27 5.05 -4.88 -2.49
C ALA A 27 4.18 -5.24 -3.69
N GLU A 28 2.89 -5.49 -3.44
CA GLU A 28 1.89 -5.69 -4.48
C GLU A 28 0.75 -4.66 -4.38
N GLU A 29 0.44 -3.99 -5.50
CA GLU A 29 -0.83 -3.26 -5.68
C GLU A 29 -1.93 -4.24 -6.05
N VAL A 30 -2.96 -4.30 -5.21
CA VAL A 30 -4.16 -5.11 -5.44
C VAL A 30 -5.34 -4.19 -5.74
N SER A 31 -5.87 -4.30 -6.97
CA SER A 31 -7.12 -3.64 -7.34
C SER A 31 -8.30 -4.60 -7.12
N ILE A 32 -9.11 -4.33 -6.11
CA ILE A 32 -10.29 -5.16 -5.79
C ILE A 32 -11.31 -5.09 -6.93
N LYS A 33 -11.56 -3.89 -7.48
CA LYS A 33 -12.53 -3.67 -8.56
C LYS A 33 -12.12 -4.40 -9.85
N LYS A 34 -10.83 -4.34 -10.21
CA LYS A 34 -10.31 -4.94 -11.44
C LYS A 34 -9.85 -6.39 -11.26
N LYS A 35 -9.79 -6.88 -10.02
CA LYS A 35 -9.21 -8.18 -9.63
C LYS A 35 -7.80 -8.40 -10.18
N THR A 36 -7.01 -7.34 -10.28
CA THR A 36 -5.62 -7.39 -10.77
C THR A 36 -4.65 -7.23 -9.63
N ARG A 37 -3.49 -7.90 -9.75
CA ARG A 37 -2.32 -7.70 -8.90
C ARG A 37 -1.18 -7.15 -9.75
N LYS A 38 -0.43 -6.20 -9.20
CA LYS A 38 0.75 -5.65 -9.83
C LYS A 38 1.88 -5.63 -8.83
N SER A 39 2.95 -6.37 -9.11
CA SER A 39 4.18 -6.29 -8.32
C SER A 39 4.83 -4.91 -8.50
N LEU A 40 5.21 -4.32 -7.38
CA LEU A 40 5.87 -3.01 -7.28
C LEU A 40 7.31 -3.12 -6.77
N GLY A 41 7.66 -4.24 -6.12
CA GLY A 41 8.97 -4.41 -5.49
C GLY A 41 9.13 -3.51 -4.28
N ARG A 42 10.30 -2.87 -4.13
CA ARG A 42 10.59 -2.00 -3.00
C ARG A 42 10.04 -0.59 -3.23
N ILE A 43 9.18 -0.11 -2.34
CA ILE A 43 8.54 1.20 -2.45
C ILE A 43 8.55 1.97 -1.13
N LEU A 44 8.43 3.29 -1.23
CA LEU A 44 8.09 4.17 -0.13
C LEU A 44 6.59 4.51 -0.21
N LEU A 45 5.80 4.04 0.75
CA LEU A 45 4.39 4.40 0.87
C LEU A 45 4.27 5.60 1.82
N LYS A 46 3.74 6.71 1.34
CA LYS A 46 3.55 7.91 2.18
C LYS A 46 2.39 7.73 3.16
N GLY A 47 2.58 8.16 4.40
CA GLY A 47 1.61 7.95 5.49
C GLY A 47 0.27 8.66 5.30
N ASP A 48 0.27 9.80 4.60
CA ASP A 48 -0.94 10.55 4.22
C ASP A 48 -1.88 9.77 3.28
N ASN A 49 -1.37 8.75 2.59
CA ASN A 49 -2.13 7.89 1.70
C ASN A 49 -2.63 6.60 2.39
N ILE A 50 -2.34 6.42 3.68
CA ILE A 50 -2.71 5.22 4.44
C ILE A 50 -4.01 5.47 5.18
N THR A 51 -5.04 4.69 4.85
CA THR A 51 -6.34 4.75 5.56
C THR A 51 -6.47 3.69 6.65
N LEU A 52 -5.95 2.49 6.41
CA LEU A 52 -6.05 1.36 7.33
C LEU A 52 -4.81 0.47 7.19
N MET A 53 -4.23 0.09 8.32
CA MET A 53 -3.28 -1.02 8.41
C MET A 53 -3.96 -2.20 9.07
N MET A 54 -3.70 -3.40 8.57
CA MET A 54 -4.27 -4.63 9.09
C MET A 54 -3.24 -5.75 8.93
N SER A 55 -2.93 -6.43 10.05
CA SER A 55 -2.27 -7.74 10.02
C SER A 55 -3.34 -8.82 9.97
N THR A 56 -3.09 -9.88 9.22
CA THR A 56 -3.83 -11.14 9.37
C THR A 56 -3.15 -11.99 10.43
#